data_AF-A0A0R2FR28-F1
#
_entry.id   AF-A0A0R2FR28-F1
#
_cell.length_a   1.000
_cell.length_b   1.000
_cell.length_c   1.000
_cell.angle_alpha   90.00
_cell.angle_beta   90.00
_cell.angle_gamma   90.00
#
_symmetry.space_group_name_H-M   'P 1'
#
loop_
_entity.id
_entity.type
_entity.pdbx_description
1 polymer ?
#
loop_
_entity_poly.entity_id
_entity_poly.type
_entity_poly.pdbx_seq_one_letter_code
_entity_poly.pdbx_strand_id
1 'polypeptide(L)'
;MKMTTRYTAELDPLNGTNVHGHVQLELSGDMLKLWINLYAATPELAYHIQLTPYVAERDQALIDNAEMETETVTAALGQQLLDVSAAQQELIANADGELILTEQFALPEKLQQLDQFVLYVFEEETAHAVAVGALDIA
;
A
#
# COMPACT_ATOMS: atom_id res chain seq x y z
N MET A 1 -8.61 23.00 -15.48
CA MET A 1 -8.34 21.55 -15.46
C MET A 1 -7.78 21.23 -14.08
N LYS A 2 -8.34 20.26 -13.34
CA LYS A 2 -7.68 19.76 -12.12
C LYS A 2 -6.49 18.91 -12.58
N MET A 3 -5.30 19.14 -12.03
CA MET A 3 -4.12 18.34 -12.31
C MET A 3 -4.26 17.00 -11.57
N THR A 4 -4.07 15.89 -12.28
CA THR A 4 -4.06 14.54 -11.71
C THR A 4 -2.62 14.05 -11.71
N THR A 5 -2.19 13.53 -10.57
CA THR A 5 -0.84 13.03 -10.34
C THR A 5 -0.91 11.53 -10.12
N ARG A 6 -0.15 10.73 -10.89
CA ARG A 6 -0.15 9.28 -10.81
C ARG A 6 1.18 8.76 -10.28
N TYR A 7 1.13 7.70 -9.49
CA TYR A 7 2.30 6.96 -9.01
C TYR A 7 2.05 5.47 -9.21
N THR A 8 3.10 4.72 -9.50
CA THR A 8 3.05 3.27 -9.68
C THR A 8 4.20 2.59 -8.94
N ALA A 9 3.97 1.37 -8.49
CA ALA A 9 4.98 0.54 -7.84
C ALA A 9 4.69 -0.94 -8.05
N GLU A 10 5.75 -1.74 -8.04
CA GLU A 10 5.65 -3.17 -7.79
C GLU A 10 5.73 -3.42 -6.29
N LEU A 11 4.97 -4.40 -5.81
CA LEU A 11 5.04 -4.93 -4.46
C LEU A 11 6.10 -6.02 -4.42
N ASP A 12 7.18 -5.71 -3.73
CA ASP A 12 8.26 -6.65 -3.45
C ASP A 12 7.86 -7.54 -2.27
N PRO A 13 7.97 -8.88 -2.41
CA PRO A 13 7.69 -9.81 -1.34
C PRO A 13 8.70 -9.62 -0.19
N LEU A 14 8.19 -9.62 1.02
CA LEU A 14 8.98 -9.68 2.25
C LEU A 14 9.01 -11.12 2.77
N ASN A 15 10.06 -11.42 3.55
CA ASN A 15 10.09 -12.54 4.50
C ASN A 15 9.84 -13.93 3.89
N GLY A 16 10.32 -14.16 2.67
CA GLY A 16 10.14 -15.45 1.98
C GLY A 16 8.68 -15.77 1.64
N THR A 17 7.78 -14.79 1.76
CA THR A 17 6.43 -14.91 1.25
C THR A 17 6.44 -14.82 -0.27
N ASN A 18 5.39 -15.35 -0.91
CA ASN A 18 5.22 -15.25 -2.36
C ASN A 18 4.25 -14.13 -2.74
N VAL A 19 3.75 -13.34 -1.79
CA VAL A 19 2.80 -12.26 -2.06
C VAL A 19 3.54 -11.14 -2.78
N HIS A 20 3.12 -10.84 -4.00
CA HIS A 20 3.64 -9.75 -4.82
C HIS A 20 2.48 -9.07 -5.53
N GLY A 21 2.72 -7.99 -6.26
CA GLY A 21 1.62 -7.16 -6.73
C GLY A 21 2.02 -5.94 -7.51
N HIS A 22 1.02 -5.26 -8.03
CA HIS A 22 1.17 -3.93 -8.62
C HIS A 22 0.26 -2.95 -7.89
N VAL A 23 0.79 -1.77 -7.60
CA VAL A 23 0.08 -0.67 -6.93
C VAL A 23 0.05 0.53 -7.86
N GLN A 24 -1.13 1.13 -7.99
CA GLN A 24 -1.30 2.44 -8.60
C GLN A 24 -1.98 3.38 -7.63
N LEU A 25 -1.48 4.60 -7.55
CA LEU A 25 -2.03 5.69 -6.76
C LEU A 25 -2.32 6.88 -7.68
N GLU A 26 -3.53 7.43 -7.62
CA GLU A 26 -3.87 8.68 -8.30
C GLU A 26 -4.36 9.72 -7.30
N LEU A 27 -3.74 10.90 -7.36
CA LEU A 27 -4.13 12.09 -6.60
C LEU A 27 -4.83 13.05 -7.55
N SER A 28 -6.08 13.40 -7.26
CA SER A 28 -6.87 14.31 -8.10
C SER A 28 -7.67 15.29 -7.25
N GLY A 29 -7.15 16.51 -7.10
CA GLY A 29 -7.75 17.52 -6.24
C GLY A 29 -7.68 17.11 -4.77
N ASP A 30 -8.82 16.87 -4.16
CA ASP A 30 -9.03 16.47 -2.76
C ASP A 30 -9.28 14.97 -2.60
N MET A 31 -9.09 14.18 -3.66
CA MET A 31 -9.34 12.75 -3.68
C MET A 31 -8.07 11.96 -3.97
N LEU A 32 -7.94 10.82 -3.30
CA LEU A 32 -6.94 9.79 -3.53
C LEU A 32 -7.67 8.53 -4.02
N LYS A 33 -7.20 7.96 -5.14
CA LYS A 33 -7.68 6.67 -5.62
C LYS A 33 -6.52 5.67 -5.60
N LEU A 34 -6.75 4.53 -4.96
CA LEU A 34 -5.77 3.48 -4.77
C LEU A 34 -6.24 2.21 -5.50
N TRP A 35 -5.35 1.62 -6.27
CA TRP A 35 -5.53 0.32 -6.89
C TRP A 35 -4.39 -0.59 -6.46
N ILE A 36 -4.73 -1.81 -6.05
CA ILE A 36 -3.76 -2.83 -5.70
C ILE A 36 -4.21 -4.13 -6.33
N ASN A 37 -3.31 -4.77 -7.07
CA ASN A 37 -3.47 -6.14 -7.53
C ASN A 37 -2.46 -6.99 -6.76
N LEU A 38 -2.94 -7.91 -5.93
CA LEU A 38 -2.09 -8.88 -5.22
C LEU A 38 -2.15 -10.23 -5.92
N TYR A 39 -0.98 -10.80 -6.13
CA TYR A 39 -0.74 -12.13 -6.67
C TYR A 39 -0.27 -13.07 -5.57
N ALA A 40 -0.64 -14.35 -5.69
CA ALA A 40 -0.30 -15.39 -4.72
C ALA A 40 -0.69 -15.06 -3.26
N ALA A 41 -1.63 -14.12 -3.07
CA ALA A 41 -2.27 -13.82 -1.81
C ALA A 41 -3.38 -14.84 -1.52
N THR A 42 -3.61 -15.15 -0.25
CA THR A 42 -4.64 -16.11 0.16
C THR A 42 -6.00 -15.40 0.20
N PRO A 43 -6.99 -15.78 -0.63
CA PRO A 43 -8.26 -15.04 -0.75
C PRO A 43 -9.11 -15.00 0.54
N GLU A 44 -8.88 -15.94 1.45
CA GLU A 44 -9.64 -16.08 2.70
C GLU A 44 -9.11 -15.20 3.84
N LEU A 45 -8.02 -14.46 3.61
CA LEU A 45 -7.33 -13.68 4.64
C LEU A 45 -7.56 -12.18 4.51
N ALA A 46 -7.60 -11.52 5.67
CA ALA A 46 -7.74 -10.09 5.82
C ALA A 46 -6.38 -9.40 5.60
N TYR A 47 -6.27 -8.55 4.58
CA TYR A 47 -5.08 -7.75 4.31
C TYR A 47 -5.23 -6.29 4.74
N HIS A 48 -4.38 -5.84 5.66
CA HIS A 48 -4.30 -4.45 6.07
C HIS A 48 -3.27 -3.72 5.21
N ILE A 49 -3.59 -2.50 4.79
CA ILE A 49 -2.71 -1.70 3.93
C ILE A 49 -2.38 -0.41 4.66
N GLN A 50 -1.10 -0.06 4.70
CA GLN A 50 -0.64 1.20 5.26
C GLN A 50 0.12 1.99 4.21
N LEU A 51 -0.39 3.18 3.87
CA LEU A 51 0.18 4.11 2.89
C LEU A 51 0.74 5.36 3.59
N THR A 52 1.97 5.76 3.28
CA THR A 52 2.65 6.91 3.89
C THR A 52 3.65 7.57 2.93
N PRO A 53 4.03 8.84 3.12
CA PRO A 53 5.16 9.42 2.39
C PRO A 53 6.43 8.61 2.62
N TYR A 54 7.19 8.37 1.55
CA TYR A 54 8.46 7.67 1.64
C TYR A 54 9.52 8.53 2.36
N VAL A 55 10.19 7.94 3.34
CA VAL A 55 11.30 8.50 4.12
C VAL A 55 12.42 7.48 4.12
N ALA A 56 13.43 7.71 3.27
CA ALA A 56 14.47 6.72 2.97
C ALA A 56 15.10 6.05 4.19
N GLU A 57 15.54 6.81 5.20
CA GLU A 57 16.19 6.24 6.38
C GLU A 57 15.25 5.37 7.24
N ARG A 58 13.99 5.79 7.43
CA ARG A 58 12.99 5.06 8.22
C ARG A 58 12.54 3.81 7.49
N ASP A 59 12.12 3.98 6.24
CA ASP A 59 11.49 2.91 5.48
C ASP A 59 12.49 1.85 5.06
N GLN A 60 13.74 2.22 4.73
CA GLN A 60 14.77 1.22 4.47
C GLN A 60 15.06 0.37 5.72
N ALA A 61 15.12 0.99 6.91
CA ALA A 61 15.34 0.26 8.16
C ALA A 61 14.18 -0.71 8.49
N LEU A 62 12.95 -0.34 8.11
CA LEU A 62 11.78 -1.23 8.23
C LEU A 62 11.88 -2.38 7.22
N ILE A 63 12.11 -2.08 5.94
CA ILE A 63 12.20 -3.07 4.85
C ILE A 63 13.34 -4.09 5.09
N ASP A 64 14.48 -3.63 5.61
CA ASP A 64 15.62 -4.50 5.92
C ASP A 64 15.34 -5.45 7.11
N ASN A 65 14.29 -5.19 7.89
CA ASN A 65 13.91 -6.02 9.01
C ASN A 65 13.00 -7.17 8.54
N ALA A 66 13.58 -8.38 8.51
CA ALA A 66 12.97 -9.59 7.95
C ALA A 66 11.75 -10.15 8.73
N GLU A 67 11.29 -9.47 9.79
CA GLU A 67 10.05 -9.77 10.50
C GLU A 67 9.46 -8.42 10.94
N MET A 68 8.61 -7.84 10.10
CA MET A 68 7.92 -6.60 10.45
C MET A 68 6.53 -6.91 11.00
N GLU A 69 6.37 -6.67 12.30
CA GLU A 69 5.05 -6.71 12.93
C GLU A 69 4.26 -5.42 12.65
N THR A 70 2.94 -5.55 12.48
CA THR A 70 2.02 -4.42 12.25
C THR A 70 2.18 -3.34 13.32
N GLU A 71 2.37 -3.72 14.60
CA GLU A 71 2.57 -2.77 15.69
C GLU A 71 3.88 -1.96 15.53
N THR A 72 4.97 -2.61 15.14
CA THR A 72 6.27 -1.96 14.93
C THR A 72 6.21 -0.92 13.82
N VAL A 73 5.57 -1.27 12.69
CA VAL A 73 5.40 -0.34 11.57
C VAL A 73 4.45 0.79 11.97
N THR A 74 3.31 0.46 12.59
CA THR A 74 2.33 1.46 13.04
C THR A 74 2.94 2.48 14.01
N ALA A 75 3.77 2.01 14.95
CA ALA A 75 4.50 2.87 15.88
C ALA A 75 5.52 3.78 15.17
N ALA A 76 6.22 3.26 14.16
CA ALA A 76 7.21 4.02 13.38
C ALA A 76 6.57 5.05 12.43
N LEU A 77 5.38 4.77 11.90
CA LEU A 77 4.66 5.64 10.96
C LEU A 77 3.79 6.71 11.67
N GLY A 78 3.38 6.47 12.92
CA GLY A 78 2.43 7.31 13.65
C GLY A 78 0.97 7.12 13.18
N GLN A 79 -0.02 7.69 13.89
CA GLN A 79 -1.48 7.52 13.63
C GLN A 79 -2.01 8.13 12.31
N GLN A 80 -1.29 8.03 11.21
CA GLN A 80 -1.79 8.49 9.91
C GLN A 80 -1.87 7.33 8.96
N LEU A 81 -2.95 6.60 9.15
CA LEU A 81 -3.26 5.35 8.49
C LEU A 81 -4.42 5.62 7.57
N LEU A 82 -4.19 5.48 6.27
CA LEU A 82 -5.28 5.05 5.41
C LEU A 82 -5.56 3.59 5.77
N ASP A 83 -6.36 3.37 6.82
CA ASP A 83 -6.72 2.01 7.22
C ASP A 83 -7.87 1.53 6.33
N VAL A 84 -7.53 0.74 5.32
CA VAL A 84 -8.50 0.20 4.34
C VAL A 84 -9.28 -1.00 4.92
N SER A 85 -8.99 -1.43 6.15
CA SER A 85 -9.56 -2.65 6.76
C SER A 85 -11.07 -2.62 6.91
N ALA A 86 -11.70 -1.45 7.03
CA ALA A 86 -13.15 -1.34 7.15
C ALA A 86 -13.92 -1.67 5.85
N ALA A 87 -13.25 -1.70 4.69
CA ALA A 87 -13.84 -2.04 3.39
C ALA A 87 -13.66 -3.53 3.01
N GLN A 88 -12.97 -4.32 3.83
CA GLN A 88 -12.84 -5.77 3.63
C GLN A 88 -14.18 -6.48 3.87
N GLN A 89 -15.05 -6.49 2.88
CA GLN A 89 -16.06 -7.54 2.79
C GLN A 89 -15.85 -8.49 1.63
N GLU A 90 -14.97 -8.20 0.66
CA GLU A 90 -14.52 -9.16 -0.36
C GLU A 90 -13.37 -8.53 -1.17
N LEU A 91 -12.12 -8.91 -0.91
CA LEU A 91 -11.11 -8.79 -1.97
C LEU A 91 -11.59 -9.73 -3.08
N ILE A 92 -12.06 -9.16 -4.19
CA ILE A 92 -12.63 -9.98 -5.28
C ILE A 92 -11.46 -10.61 -6.00
N ALA A 93 -11.26 -11.91 -5.77
CA ALA A 93 -10.42 -12.71 -6.63
C ALA A 93 -10.95 -12.62 -8.07
N ASN A 94 -10.14 -12.09 -8.98
CA ASN A 94 -10.50 -12.11 -10.39
C ASN A 94 -10.35 -13.53 -10.97
N ALA A 95 -10.66 -13.68 -12.26
CA ALA A 95 -10.61 -14.98 -12.93
C ALA A 95 -9.19 -15.62 -12.93
N ASP A 96 -8.15 -14.81 -12.73
CA ASP A 96 -6.75 -15.22 -12.69
C ASP A 96 -6.23 -15.44 -11.25
N GLY A 97 -7.11 -15.28 -10.24
CA GLY A 97 -6.76 -15.44 -8.83
C GLY A 97 -6.07 -14.22 -8.22
N GLU A 98 -6.08 -13.07 -8.91
CA GLU A 98 -5.57 -11.81 -8.37
C GLU A 98 -6.58 -11.20 -7.40
N LEU A 99 -6.12 -10.74 -6.24
CA LEU A 99 -6.96 -9.94 -5.33
C LEU A 99 -6.85 -8.48 -5.73
N ILE A 100 -7.96 -7.91 -6.20
CA ILE A 100 -8.02 -6.51 -6.63
C ILE A 100 -8.71 -5.67 -5.55
N LEU A 101 -8.02 -4.62 -5.10
CA LEU A 101 -8.58 -3.55 -4.30
C LEU A 101 -8.67 -2.28 -5.15
N THR A 102 -9.82 -1.61 -5.16
CA THR A 102 -9.97 -0.28 -5.76
C THR A 102 -10.80 0.59 -4.83
N GLU A 103 -10.15 1.53 -4.15
CA GLU A 103 -10.80 2.37 -3.15
C GLU A 103 -10.50 3.85 -3.34
N GLN A 104 -11.43 4.69 -2.87
CA GLN A 104 -11.33 6.14 -2.94
C GLN A 104 -11.43 6.76 -1.56
N PHE A 105 -10.51 7.67 -1.27
CA PHE A 105 -10.39 8.32 0.02
C PHE A 105 -10.28 9.82 -0.14
N ALA A 106 -10.69 10.57 0.89
CA ALA A 106 -10.32 11.96 1.00
C ALA A 106 -8.78 12.05 1.10
N LEU A 107 -8.17 12.91 0.29
CA LEU A 107 -6.72 13.05 0.21
C LEU A 107 -6.16 13.59 1.55
N PRO A 108 -5.41 12.78 2.33
CA PRO A 108 -4.80 13.26 3.56
C PRO A 108 -3.82 14.39 3.26
N GLU A 109 -3.78 15.43 4.10
CA GLU A 109 -2.93 16.61 3.90
C GLU A 109 -1.46 16.23 3.69
N LYS A 110 -0.96 15.24 4.43
CA LYS A 110 0.42 14.75 4.30
C LYS A 110 0.72 14.06 2.97
N LEU A 111 -0.30 13.62 2.23
CA LEU A 111 -0.17 13.00 0.91
C LEU A 111 -0.35 14.00 -0.24
N GLN A 112 -0.60 15.28 0.03
CA GLN A 112 -0.82 16.31 -1.01
C GLN A 112 0.45 16.72 -1.76
N GLN A 113 1.63 16.48 -1.17
CA GLN A 113 2.93 16.89 -1.71
C GLN A 113 3.94 15.74 -1.60
N LEU A 114 3.59 14.62 -2.24
CA LEU A 114 4.46 13.45 -2.29
C LEU A 114 5.36 13.53 -3.51
N ASP A 115 6.64 13.19 -3.35
CA ASP A 115 7.50 12.80 -4.48
C ASP A 115 7.47 11.28 -4.66
N GLN A 116 7.35 10.56 -3.55
CA GLN A 116 7.27 9.11 -3.46
C GLN A 116 6.37 8.69 -2.29
N PHE A 117 5.78 7.51 -2.39
CA PHE A 117 5.02 6.87 -1.33
C PHE A 117 5.64 5.52 -0.99
N VAL A 118 5.36 5.01 0.22
CA VAL A 118 5.56 3.60 0.55
C VAL A 118 4.24 3.00 1.01
N LEU A 119 4.00 1.78 0.57
CA LEU A 119 2.82 0.98 0.91
C LEU A 119 3.28 -0.33 1.52
N TYR A 120 2.75 -0.65 2.69
CA TYR A 120 2.95 -1.92 3.38
C TYR A 120 1.67 -2.73 3.34
N VAL A 121 1.77 -4.01 2.97
CA VAL A 121 0.67 -4.98 2.98
C VAL A 121 0.91 -5.95 4.13
N PHE A 122 -0.03 -6.00 5.07
CA PHE A 122 -0.01 -6.89 6.21
C PHE A 122 -1.11 -7.93 6.09
N GLU A 123 -0.79 -9.16 6.45
CA GLU A 123 -1.75 -10.22 6.71
C GLU A 123 -1.78 -10.40 8.23
N GLU A 124 -2.94 -10.19 8.84
CA GLU A 124 -3.07 -10.15 10.31
C GLU A 124 -2.04 -9.18 10.96
N GLU A 125 -1.05 -9.72 11.68
CA GLU A 125 -0.04 -8.97 12.43
C GLU A 125 1.33 -8.91 11.72
N THR A 126 1.48 -9.48 10.53
CA THR A 126 2.78 -9.60 9.84
C THR A 126 2.77 -8.89 8.48
N ALA A 127 3.86 -8.19 8.14
CA ALA A 127 4.03 -7.61 6.80
C ALA A 127 4.47 -8.67 5.78
N HIS A 128 3.80 -8.72 4.62
CA HIS A 128 4.05 -9.70 3.56
C HIS A 128 4.65 -9.07 2.32
N ALA A 129 4.32 -7.82 2.02
CA ALA A 129 4.87 -7.13 0.86
C ALA A 129 5.00 -5.63 1.12
N VAL A 130 5.93 -5.00 0.41
CA VAL A 130 6.18 -3.56 0.46
C VAL A 130 6.36 -3.01 -0.95
N ALA A 131 5.83 -1.81 -1.19
CA ALA A 131 5.97 -1.11 -2.46
C ALA A 131 6.46 0.30 -2.17
N VAL A 132 7.54 0.72 -2.82
CA VAL A 132 7.96 2.13 -2.85
C VAL A 132 7.61 2.69 -4.22
N GLY A 133 6.57 3.50 -4.28
CA GLY A 133 6.11 4.10 -5.54
C GLY A 133 6.62 5.51 -5.73
N ALA A 134 6.97 5.82 -6.97
CA ALA A 134 7.43 7.14 -7.38
C ALA A 134 6.46 7.75 -8.38
N LEU A 135 6.56 9.07 -8.56
CA LEU A 135 5.78 9.79 -9.53
C LEU A 135 5.95 9.17 -10.93
N ASP A 136 4.86 8.69 -11.48
CA ASP A 136 4.79 8.18 -12.84
C ASP A 136 4.57 9.37 -13.78
N ILE A 137 5.68 9.94 -14.27
CA ILE A 137 5.65 10.97 -15.31
C ILE A 137 5.60 10.24 -16.65
N ALA A 138 4.39 9.91 -17.09
CA ALA A 138 4.12 9.48 -18.46
C ALA A 138 4.31 10.63 -19.48
#